data_AF-J2GVB8-F1
#
_entry.id   AF-J2GVB8-F1
#
_cell.length_a   1.000
_cell.length_b   1.000
_cell.length_c   1.000
_cell.angle_alpha   90.00
_cell.angle_beta   90.00
_cell.angle_gamma   90.00
#
_symmetry.space_group_name_H-M   'P 1'
#
loop_
_entity.id
_entity.type
_entity.pdbx_description
1 polymer ?
#
loop_
_entity_poly.entity_id
_entity_poly.type
_entity_poly.pdbx_seq_one_letter_code
_entity_poly.pdbx_strand_id
1 'polypeptide(L)' 'MAIAVRHKEAQREAVVEFPPGPQPRYGAPQLKPSQIAPELVAKAITSAIAAGWEPLSRGKTVAIVVDATGA' A
#
# COMPACT_ATOMS: atom_id res chain seq x y z
N MET A 1 -4.70 -3.13 6.10
CA MET A 1 -5.58 -2.49 5.08
C MET A 1 -4.86 -2.59 3.75
N ALA A 2 -5.56 -2.77 2.62
CA ALA A 2 -4.91 -2.92 1.32
C ALA A 2 -5.49 -1.95 0.29
N ILE A 3 -4.66 -1.52 -0.66
CA ILE A 3 -5.06 -0.74 -1.83
C ILE A 3 -4.57 -1.42 -3.10
N ALA A 4 -5.35 -1.34 -4.17
CA ALA A 4 -4.89 -1.72 -5.50
C ALA A 4 -4.34 -0.47 -6.22
N VAL A 5 -3.12 -0.56 -6.71
CA VAL A 5 -2.43 0.51 -7.45
C VAL A 5 -2.25 0.04 -8.89
N ARG A 6 -2.56 0.94 -9.83
CA ARG A 6 -2.36 0.73 -11.26
C ARG A 6 -1.91 2.03 -11.91
N HIS A 7 -0.98 1.94 -12.86
CA HIS A 7 -0.65 3.08 -13.69
C HIS A 7 -1.81 3.41 -14.65
N LYS A 8 -2.07 4.69 -14.93
CA LYS A 8 -3.21 5.11 -15.78
C LYS A 8 -3.14 4.52 -17.19
N GLU A 9 -1.94 4.37 -17.72
CA GLU A 9 -1.67 3.92 -19.09
C GLU A 9 -1.27 2.44 -19.17
N ALA A 10 -1.24 1.72 -18.04
CA ALA A 10 -0.83 0.32 -18.01
C ALA A 10 -1.82 -0.56 -17.25
N GLN A 11 -1.68 -1.87 -17.44
CA GLN A 11 -2.63 -2.85 -16.92
C GLN A 11 -2.06 -3.70 -15.78
N ARG A 12 -0.76 -3.57 -15.45
CA ARG A 12 -0.16 -4.33 -14.36
C ARG A 12 -0.49 -3.69 -13.03
N GLU A 13 -1.19 -4.44 -12.19
CA GLU A 13 -1.63 -4.00 -10.87
C GLU A 13 -0.64 -4.45 -9.78
N ALA A 14 -0.54 -3.63 -8.73
CA ALA A 14 0.06 -4.02 -7.46
C ALA A 14 -0.97 -3.86 -6.34
N VAL A 15 -1.13 -4.90 -5.51
CA VAL A 15 -1.90 -4.81 -4.27
C VAL A 15 -0.90 -4.49 -3.17
N VAL A 16 -1.04 -3.31 -2.55
CA VAL A 16 -0.17 -2.85 -1.47
C VAL A 16 -0.89 -3.04 -0.14
N GLU A 17 -0.30 -3.85 0.73
CA GLU A 17 -0.83 -4.16 2.05
C GLU A 17 -0.11 -3.37 3.14
N PHE A 18 -0.87 -2.55 3.85
CA PHE A 18 -0.40 -1.73 4.96
C PHE A 18 -0.70 -2.40 6.30
N PRO A 19 0.23 -2.29 7.27
CA PRO A 19 0.03 -2.84 8.60
C PRO A 19 -1.13 -2.11 9.30
N PRO A 20 -1.73 -2.73 10.33
CA PRO A 20 -2.73 -2.06 11.14
C PRO A 20 -2.13 -0.79 11.76
N GLY A 21 -2.90 0.30 11.72
CA GLY A 21 -2.52 1.55 12.38
C GLY A 21 -2.43 1.38 13.91
N PRO A 22 -1.85 2.38 14.60
CA PRO A 22 -1.72 2.34 16.06
C PRO A 22 -3.07 2.09 16.72
N GLN A 23 -3.14 1.01 17.51
CA GLN A 23 -4.35 0.65 18.23
C GLN A 23 -4.55 1.61 19.42
N PRO A 24 -5.81 1.98 19.74
CA PRO A 24 -6.10 2.78 20.91
C PRO A 24 -5.52 2.14 22.18
N ARG A 25 -4.99 2.97 23.08
CA ARG A 25 -4.58 2.50 24.41
C ARG A 25 -5.80 1.95 25.14
N TYR A 26 -5.60 0.88 25.93
CA TYR A 26 -6.61 0.23 26.77
C TYR A 26 -7.73 -0.53 26.04
N GLY A 27 -7.49 -1.02 24.82
CA GLY A 27 -8.44 -1.92 24.14
C GLY A 27 -9.76 -1.26 23.74
N ALA A 28 -9.82 0.08 23.78
CA ALA A 28 -10.98 0.81 23.30
C ALA A 28 -11.17 0.53 21.80
N PRO A 29 -12.42 0.30 21.34
CA PRO A 29 -12.69 0.07 19.93
C PRO A 29 -12.24 1.27 19.09
N GLN A 30 -11.66 1.00 17.93
CA GLN A 30 -11.20 2.04 17.03
C GLN A 30 -12.42 2.70 16.37
N LEU A 31 -12.88 3.81 16.96
CA LEU A 31 -14.09 4.52 16.53
C LEU A 31 -13.94 5.22 15.19
N LYS A 32 -12.70 5.53 14.78
CA LYS A 32 -12.40 6.19 13.50
C LYS A 32 -11.99 5.14 12.46
N PRO A 33 -12.54 5.19 11.23
CA PRO A 33 -12.03 4.38 10.14
C PRO A 33 -10.53 4.57 9.98
N SER A 34 -9.78 3.48 9.81
CA SER A 34 -8.37 3.56 9.50
C SER A 34 -8.18 4.25 8.16
N GLN A 35 -7.37 5.32 8.13
CA GLN A 35 -7.03 6.07 6.93
C GLN A 35 -5.53 5.91 6.66
N ILE A 36 -5.17 5.81 5.38
CA ILE A 36 -3.76 5.83 4.95
C ILE A 36 -3.45 7.25 4.52
N ALA A 37 -2.39 7.84 5.08
CA ALA A 37 -1.93 9.15 4.64
C ALA A 37 -1.51 9.06 3.14
N PRO A 38 -1.91 10.02 2.28
CA PRO A 38 -1.51 10.01 0.87
C PRO A 38 0.01 9.97 0.66
N GLU A 39 0.77 10.60 1.56
CA GLU A 39 2.24 10.56 1.54
C GLU A 39 2.78 9.13 1.75
N LEU A 40 2.15 8.36 2.64
CA LEU A 40 2.51 6.96 2.89
C LEU A 40 2.19 6.09 1.68
N VAL A 41 1.09 6.37 0.97
CA VAL A 41 0.76 5.73 -0.30
C VAL A 41 1.82 6.04 -1.36
N ALA A 42 2.20 7.31 -1.52
CA ALA A 42 3.23 7.71 -2.49
C ALA A 42 4.58 7.04 -2.20
N LYS A 43 4.97 6.95 -0.92
CA LYS A 43 6.19 6.24 -0.51
C LYS A 43 6.09 4.75 -0.81
N ALA A 44 4.99 4.09 -0.45
CA ALA A 44 4.77 2.67 -0.74
C ALA A 44 4.83 2.35 -2.25
N ILE A 45 4.26 3.21 -3.10
CA ILE A 45 4.37 3.08 -4.56
C ILE A 45 5.83 3.19 -5.02
N THR A 46 6.57 4.14 -4.47
CA THR A 46 7.99 4.34 -4.79
C THR A 46 8.83 3.12 -4.36
N SER A 47 8.60 2.60 -3.16
CA SER A 47 9.25 1.40 -2.63
C SER A 47 8.92 0.16 -3.46
N ALA A 48 7.66 0.00 -3.88
CA ALA A 48 7.24 -1.07 -4.78
C ALA A 48 8.00 -1.04 -6.12
N ILE A 49 8.14 0.15 -6.72
CA ILE A 49 8.91 0.32 -7.96
C ILE A 49 10.38 -0.02 -7.74
N ALA A 50 10.98 0.45 -6.64
CA ALA A 50 12.37 0.14 -6.29
C ALA A 50 12.59 -1.37 -6.03
N ALA A 51 11.57 -2.07 -5.54
CA ALA A 51 11.56 -3.52 -5.34
C ALA A 51 11.32 -4.33 -6.64
N GLY A 52 11.24 -3.68 -7.81
CA GLY A 52 11.11 -4.34 -9.11
C GLY A 52 9.67 -4.49 -9.62
N TRP A 53 8.70 -3.80 -9.00
CA TRP A 53 7.39 -3.66 -9.63
C TRP A 53 7.48 -2.66 -10.78
N GLU A 54 7.43 -3.17 -12.01
CA GLU A 54 7.41 -2.37 -13.24
C GLU A 54 5.95 -2.19 -13.73
N PRO A 55 5.33 -1.01 -13.58
CA PRO A 55 3.91 -0.83 -13.90
C PRO A 55 3.60 -0.95 -15.39
N LEU A 56 4.56 -0.57 -16.25
CA LEU A 56 4.43 -0.60 -17.71
C LEU A 56 4.65 -2.00 -18.30
N SER A 57 5.16 -2.97 -17.52
CA SER A 57 5.40 -4.31 -18.02
C SER A 57 4.10 -5.11 -18.10
N ARG A 58 4.09 -6.14 -18.95
CA ARG A 58 2.97 -7.09 -18.99
C ARG A 58 3.23 -8.20 -17.98
N GLY A 59 2.30 -8.43 -17.07
CA GLY A 59 2.46 -9.45 -16.04
C GLY A 59 1.24 -9.62 -15.17
N LYS A 60 1.31 -10.62 -14.28
CA LYS A 60 0.29 -10.85 -13.25
C LYS A 60 0.36 -9.77 -12.18
N THR A 61 -0.76 -9.54 -11.51
CA THR A 61 -0.86 -8.70 -10.31
C THR A 61 0.11 -9.18 -9.24
N VAL A 62 0.80 -8.25 -8.59
CA VAL A 62 1.76 -8.55 -7.52
C VAL A 62 1.21 -8.06 -6.19
N ALA A 63 1.31 -8.88 -5.14
CA ALA A 63 1.02 -8.45 -3.77
C ALA A 63 2.32 -7.99 -3.10
N ILE A 64 2.28 -6.81 -2.49
CA ILE A 64 3.43 -6.14 -1.87
C ILE A 64 3.02 -5.76 -0.46
N VAL A 65 3.72 -6.32 0.53
CA VAL A 65 3.52 -5.95 1.94
C VAL A 65 4.50 -4.85 2.26
N VAL A 66 4.00 -3.73 2.80
CA VAL A 66 4.84 -2.60 3.23
C VAL A 66 4.85 -2.48 4.74
N ASP A 67 5.89 -1.88 5.27
CA ASP A 67 5.98 -1.57 6.69
C ASP A 67 5.17 -0.31 7.08
N ALA A 68 5.20 0.05 8.36
CA ALA A 68 4.46 1.21 8.89
C ALA A 68 4.93 2.55 8.29
N THR A 69 6.07 2.57 7.62
CA THR A 69 6.66 3.72 6.94
C THR A 69 6.49 3.66 5.41
N GLY A 70 5.87 2.60 4.87
CA GLY A 70 5.68 2.43 3.43
C GLY A 70 6.94 1.95 2.70
N ALA A 71 7.87 1.30 3.40
CA ALA A 71 9.01 0.61 2.80
C ALA A 71 8.69 -0.86 2.51
#